data_AF-A0A2P5BT93-F1
#
_entry.id   AF-A0A2P5BT93-F1
#
_cell.length_a   1.000
_cell.length_b   1.000
_cell.length_c   1.000
_cell.angle_alpha   90.00
_cell.angle_beta   90.00
_cell.angle_gamma   90.00
#
_symmetry.space_group_name_H-M   'P 1'
#
loop_
_entity.id
_entity.type
_entity.pdbx_description
1 polymer ?
#
loop_
_entity_poly.entity_id
_entity_poly.type
_entity_poly.pdbx_seq_one_letter_code
_entity_poly.pdbx_strand_id
1 'polypeptide(L)'
;MKILTHKSVQGFLSHCGWNSVLESISAGVPILTWPMMAEQSQNARMVLEEIKSQELKKMVEELRKKVKEVADMPKKAVEKGGFSWQALNSLINEACKFRAK
;
A
#
# COMPACT_ATOMS: atom_id res chain seq x y z
N MET A 1 -27.85 -11.06 6.73
CA MET A 1 -27.36 -9.79 6.10
C MET A 1 -28.12 -8.48 6.34
N LYS A 2 -29.44 -8.40 6.57
CA LYS A 2 -30.17 -7.09 6.68
C LYS A 2 -29.59 -6.12 7.73
N ILE A 3 -29.02 -6.63 8.83
CA ILE A 3 -28.44 -5.82 9.90
C ILE A 3 -27.00 -5.40 9.55
N LEU A 4 -26.14 -6.35 9.14
CA LEU A 4 -24.73 -6.09 8.85
C LEU A 4 -24.51 -5.12 7.69
N THR A 5 -25.46 -5.02 6.76
CA THR A 5 -25.39 -4.09 5.62
C THR A 5 -25.86 -2.67 5.96
N HIS A 6 -26.37 -2.45 7.18
CA HIS A 6 -26.83 -1.14 7.60
C HIS A 6 -25.65 -0.21 7.88
N LYS A 7 -25.70 1.04 7.39
CA LYS A 7 -24.59 2.01 7.49
C LYS A 7 -24.10 2.30 8.91
N SER A 8 -24.96 2.12 9.92
CA SER A 8 -24.59 2.31 11.34
C SER A 8 -23.74 1.18 11.91
N VAL A 9 -23.66 0.03 11.24
CA VAL A 9 -22.86 -1.11 11.69
C VAL A 9 -21.44 -0.96 11.17
N GLN A 10 -20.49 -0.81 12.10
CA GLN A 10 -19.07 -0.64 11.79
C GLN A 10 -18.21 -1.83 12.22
N GLY A 11 -18.80 -2.82 12.89
CA GLY A 11 -18.09 -3.99 13.36
C GLY A 11 -19.04 -5.12 13.72
N PHE A 12 -18.55 -6.36 13.64
CA PHE A 12 -19.30 -7.56 13.94
C PHE A 12 -18.53 -8.46 14.92
N LEU A 13 -19.02 -8.61 16.15
CA LEU A 13 -18.48 -9.57 17.10
C LEU A 13 -19.07 -10.95 16.83
N SER A 14 -18.23 -11.96 16.62
CA SER A 14 -18.70 -13.31 16.30
C SER A 14 -17.78 -14.37 16.85
N HIS A 15 -18.34 -15.56 17.08
CA HIS A 15 -17.59 -16.76 17.42
C HIS A 15 -16.78 -17.33 16.25
N CYS A 16 -16.77 -16.69 15.08
CA CYS A 16 -16.02 -17.13 13.89
C CYS A 16 -16.46 -18.48 13.31
N GLY A 17 -17.75 -18.83 13.45
CA GLY A 17 -18.34 -19.86 12.60
C GLY A 17 -18.25 -19.45 11.13
N TRP A 18 -18.05 -20.42 10.24
CA TRP A 18 -17.76 -20.14 8.82
C TRP A 18 -18.82 -19.25 8.15
N ASN A 19 -20.11 -19.48 8.45
CA ASN A 19 -21.20 -18.64 7.94
C ASN A 19 -21.09 -17.18 8.40
N SER A 20 -20.74 -16.94 9.66
CA SER A 20 -20.58 -15.57 10.17
C SER A 20 -19.38 -14.86 9.56
N VAL A 21 -18.29 -15.58 9.30
CA VAL A 21 -17.13 -15.05 8.57
C VAL A 21 -17.55 -14.60 7.17
N LEU A 22 -18.29 -15.45 6.43
CA LEU A 22 -18.77 -15.13 5.09
C LEU A 22 -19.76 -13.96 5.08
N GLU A 23 -20.66 -13.87 6.06
CA GLU A 23 -21.58 -12.73 6.19
C GLU A 23 -20.83 -11.42 6.44
N SER A 24 -19.78 -11.45 7.28
CA SER A 24 -18.96 -10.26 7.56
C SER A 24 -18.21 -9.79 6.32
N ILE A 25 -17.58 -10.71 5.59
CA ILE A 25 -16.85 -10.43 4.35
C ILE A 25 -17.80 -9.87 3.30
N SER A 26 -18.96 -10.51 3.12
CA SER A 26 -19.96 -10.09 2.13
C SER A 26 -20.57 -8.73 2.46
N ALA A 27 -20.69 -8.39 3.74
CA ALA A 27 -21.17 -7.07 4.18
C ALA A 27 -20.06 -6.00 4.18
N GLY A 28 -18.79 -6.38 4.03
CA GLY A 28 -17.66 -5.47 4.13
C GLY A 28 -17.43 -4.92 5.55
N VAL A 29 -17.89 -5.64 6.58
CA VAL A 29 -17.79 -5.23 7.98
C VAL A 29 -16.63 -5.95 8.66
N PRO A 30 -15.75 -5.26 9.40
CA PRO A 30 -14.71 -5.90 10.20
C PRO A 30 -15.29 -6.86 11.25
N ILE A 31 -14.69 -8.05 11.36
CA ILE A 31 -15.08 -9.07 12.35
C ILE A 31 -14.14 -9.04 13.57
N LEU A 32 -14.71 -8.93 14.76
CA LEU A 32 -14.00 -9.15 16.02
C LEU A 32 -14.21 -10.61 16.43
N THR A 33 -13.10 -11.34 16.53
CA THR A 33 -13.14 -12.79 16.72
C THR A 33 -13.25 -13.18 18.19
N TRP A 34 -14.26 -13.96 18.56
CA TRP A 34 -14.48 -14.51 19.91
C TRP A 34 -14.73 -16.02 19.85
N PRO A 35 -13.76 -16.84 19.42
CA PRO A 35 -13.96 -18.27 19.22
C PRO A 35 -14.26 -18.98 20.55
N MET A 36 -15.22 -19.91 20.53
CA MET A 36 -15.64 -20.64 21.73
C MET A 36 -15.31 -22.13 21.65
N MET A 37 -15.60 -22.82 20.54
CA MET A 37 -15.36 -24.27 20.36
C MET A 37 -15.15 -24.65 18.89
N ALA A 38 -14.69 -25.90 18.64
CA ALA A 38 -14.55 -26.50 17.30
C ALA A 38 -13.56 -25.75 16.37
N GLU A 39 -13.88 -25.64 15.07
CA GLU A 39 -13.03 -25.05 14.03
C GLU A 39 -12.96 -23.52 14.06
N GLN A 40 -13.70 -22.89 14.96
CA GLN A 40 -13.81 -21.44 15.12
C GLN A 40 -12.46 -20.75 15.33
N SER A 41 -11.55 -21.40 16.06
CA SER A 41 -10.19 -20.90 16.29
C SER A 41 -9.36 -20.88 15.00
N GLN A 42 -9.53 -21.88 14.13
CA GLN A 42 -8.86 -21.96 12.84
C GLN A 42 -9.42 -20.90 11.88
N ASN A 43 -10.75 -20.72 11.86
CA ASN A 43 -11.39 -19.67 11.08
C ASN A 43 -10.94 -18.27 11.52
N ALA A 44 -10.90 -18.01 12.83
CA ALA A 44 -10.41 -16.75 13.38
C ALA A 44 -8.96 -16.48 12.95
N ARG A 45 -8.10 -17.49 13.01
CA ARG A 45 -6.70 -17.39 12.56
C ARG A 45 -6.60 -17.10 11.06
N MET A 46 -7.37 -17.79 10.23
CA MET A 46 -7.39 -17.57 8.78
C MET A 46 -7.77 -16.12 8.44
N VAL A 47 -8.80 -15.57 9.08
CA VAL A 47 -9.22 -14.18 8.87
C VAL A 47 -8.10 -13.20 9.24
N LEU A 48 -7.43 -13.40 10.37
CA LEU A 48 -6.32 -12.56 10.80
C LEU A 48 -5.11 -12.65 9.87
N GLU A 49 -4.78 -13.85 9.39
CA GLU A 49 -3.68 -14.07 8.46
C GLU A 49 -3.95 -13.39 7.10
N GLU A 50 -5.18 -13.47 6.59
CA GLU A 50 -5.53 -12.81 5.34
C GLU A 50 -5.48 -11.28 5.46
N ILE A 51 -5.95 -10.70 6.58
CA ILE A 51 -5.84 -9.25 6.82
C ILE A 51 -4.38 -8.80 6.80
N LYS A 52 -3.50 -9.52 7.51
CA LYS A 52 -2.05 -9.22 7.51
C LYS A 52 -1.42 -9.35 6.12
N SER A 53 -1.83 -10.36 5.35
CA SER A 53 -1.37 -10.56 3.97
C SER A 53 -1.77 -9.38 3.07
N GLN A 54 -2.98 -8.86 3.22
CA GLN A 54 -3.46 -7.70 2.46
C GLN A 54 -2.72 -6.41 2.83
N GLU A 55 -2.44 -6.18 4.11
CA GLU A 55 -1.61 -5.06 4.57
C GLU A 55 -0.19 -5.13 3.98
N LEU A 56 0.42 -6.32 4.00
CA LEU A 56 1.73 -6.55 3.41
C LEU A 56 1.74 -6.29 1.90
N LYS A 57 0.74 -6.77 1.17
CA LYS A 57 0.60 -6.52 -0.27
C LYS A 57 0.53 -5.02 -0.59
N LYS A 58 -0.23 -4.25 0.20
CA LYS A 58 -0.31 -2.79 0.04
C LYS A 58 1.05 -2.13 0.26
N MET A 59 1.75 -2.49 1.34
CA MET A 59 3.09 -1.95 1.63
C MET A 59 4.10 -2.29 0.53
N VAL A 60 4.06 -3.52 0.00
CA VAL A 60 4.95 -3.95 -1.09
C VAL A 60 4.68 -3.18 -2.38
N GLU A 61 3.42 -2.92 -2.73
CA GLU A 61 3.08 -2.15 -3.94
C GLU A 61 3.50 -0.68 -3.81
N GLU A 62 3.31 -0.06 -2.64
CA GLU A 62 3.81 1.29 -2.38
C GLU A 62 5.34 1.38 -2.46
N LEU A 63 6.04 0.40 -1.87
CA LEU A 63 7.49 0.30 -1.95
C LEU A 63 7.94 0.17 -3.40
N ARG A 64 7.27 -0.67 -4.20
CA ARG A 64 7.57 -0.85 -5.62
C ARG A 64 7.43 0.45 -6.41
N LYS A 65 6.41 1.26 -6.13
CA LYS A 65 6.23 2.56 -6.76
C LYS A 65 7.38 3.51 -6.43
N LYS A 66 7.75 3.63 -5.15
CA LYS A 66 8.89 4.45 -4.70
C LYS A 66 10.21 4.00 -5.33
N VAL A 67 10.44 2.69 -5.41
CA VAL A 67 11.65 2.13 -6.05
C VAL A 67 11.71 2.51 -7.53
N LYS A 68 10.59 2.47 -8.27
CA LYS A 68 10.54 2.93 -9.66
C LYS A 68 10.86 4.43 -9.78
N GLU A 69 10.27 5.27 -8.92
CA GLU A 69 10.53 6.72 -8.93
C GLU A 69 12.02 7.04 -8.70
N VAL A 70 12.66 6.36 -7.75
CA VAL A 70 14.09 6.50 -7.47
C VAL A 70 14.93 5.98 -8.65
N ALA A 71 14.54 4.87 -9.25
CA ALA A 71 15.25 4.30 -10.40
C ALA A 71 15.19 5.19 -11.66
N ASP A 72 14.11 5.95 -11.84
CA ASP A 72 13.94 6.87 -12.97
C ASP A 72 14.60 8.24 -12.73
N MET A 73 14.95 8.58 -11.48
CA MET A 73 15.53 9.88 -11.11
C MET A 73 16.83 10.21 -11.87
N PRO A 74 17.81 9.28 -12.05
CA PRO A 74 19.03 9.59 -12.79
C PRO A 74 18.76 9.96 -14.25
N LYS A 75 17.82 9.28 -14.92
CA LYS A 75 17.45 9.57 -16.32
C LYS A 75 16.88 10.99 -16.44
N LYS A 76 15.92 11.33 -15.59
CA LYS A 76 15.33 12.69 -15.55
C LYS A 76 16.34 13.77 -15.20
N ALA A 77 17.33 13.47 -14.35
CA ALA A 77 18.34 14.45 -13.95
C ALA A 77 19.28 14.82 -15.11
N VAL A 78 19.55 13.88 -16.03
CA VAL A 78 20.45 14.10 -17.19
C VAL A 78 19.74 14.53 -18.47
N GLU A 79 18.41 14.40 -18.55
CA GLU A 79 17.61 14.91 -19.68
C GLU A 79 17.69 16.44 -19.83
N LYS A 80 17.46 16.97 -21.04
CA LYS A 80 17.51 18.42 -21.32
C LYS A 80 16.53 19.17 -20.39
N GLY A 81 17.07 20.06 -19.57
CA GLY A 81 16.30 20.80 -18.56
C GLY A 81 16.31 20.18 -17.15
N GLY A 82 16.85 18.96 -16.98
CA GLY A 82 17.09 18.36 -15.66
C GLY A 82 18.19 19.06 -14.87
N PHE A 83 18.23 18.82 -13.55
CA PHE A 83 19.15 19.54 -12.64
C PHE A 83 20.62 19.34 -13.00
N SER A 84 21.05 18.09 -13.28
CA SER A 84 22.42 17.80 -13.69
C SER A 84 22.74 18.41 -15.06
N TRP A 85 21.77 18.44 -15.99
CA TRP A 85 21.92 19.08 -17.29
C TRP A 85 22.13 20.59 -17.18
N GLN A 86 21.33 21.26 -16.33
CA GLN A 86 21.46 22.69 -16.05
C GLN A 86 22.79 23.04 -15.39
N ALA A 87 23.20 22.26 -14.39
CA ALA A 87 24.46 22.44 -13.69
C ALA A 87 25.65 22.33 -14.66
N LEU A 88 25.67 21.29 -15.50
CA LEU A 88 26.72 21.11 -16.50
C LEU A 88 26.76 22.27 -17.51
N ASN A 89 25.59 22.72 -18.00
CA ASN A 89 25.52 23.81 -18.95
C ASN A 89 25.99 25.15 -18.35
N SER A 90 25.75 25.37 -17.05
CA SER A 90 26.28 26.52 -16.32
C SER A 90 27.81 26.49 -16.24
N LEU A 91 28.39 25.34 -15.91
CA LEU A 91 29.85 25.16 -15.84
C LEU A 91 30.51 25.36 -17.21
N ILE A 92 29.92 24.82 -18.29
CA ILE A 92 30.40 25.03 -19.65
C ILE A 92 30.41 26.52 -19.98
N ASN A 93 29.33 27.24 -19.67
CA ASN A 93 29.24 28.68 -19.92
C ASN A 93 30.29 29.47 -19.15
N GLU A 94 30.58 29.12 -17.89
CA GLU A 94 31.65 29.76 -17.12
C GLU A 94 33.04 29.50 -17.71
N ALA A 95 33.33 28.24 -18.09
CA ALA A 95 34.60 27.89 -18.73
C ALA A 95 34.79 28.62 -20.07
N CYS A 96 33.73 28.73 -20.89
CA CYS A 96 33.76 29.48 -22.14
C CYS A 96 34.04 30.95 -21.93
N LYS A 97 33.47 31.59 -20.89
CA LYS A 97 33.75 32.99 -20.54
C LYS A 97 35.20 33.19 -20.10
N PHE A 98 35.77 32.22 -19.37
CA PHE A 98 37.16 32.28 -18.91
C PHE A 98 38.15 32.21 -20.07
N ARG A 99 37.83 31.42 -21.12
CA ARG A 99 38.66 31.26 -22.33
C ARG A 99 38.58 32.43 -23.32
N ALA A 100 37.55 33.28 -23.21
CA ALA A 100 37.35 34.45 -24.07
C ALA A 100 38.01 35.74 -23.53
N LYS A 101 38.66 35.65 -22.37
CA LYS A 101 39.58 36.67 -21.81
C LYS A 101 41.02 36.29 -22.12
#